data_AF-J9GDW9-F1
#
_entry.id   AF-J9GDW9-F1
#
_cell.length_a   1.000
_cell.length_b   1.000
_cell.length_c   1.000
_cell.angle_alpha   90.00
_cell.angle_beta   90.00
_cell.angle_gamma   90.00
#
_symmetry.space_group_name_H-M   'P 1'
#
loop_
_entity.id
_entity.type
_entity.pdbx_description
1 polymer ?
#
loop_
_entity_poly.entity_id
_entity_poly.type
_entity_poly.pdbx_seq_one_letter_code
_entity_poly.pdbx_strand_id
1 'polypeptide(L)'
;RELHAATGIPAAASFKHVSPAGAAVGIPMSDTLKKIYFVDDIEEPLSPIATAYARARGADRMSSYGDFISLSDTCDKATALLIKREVSDGVIAPDYTEEALEILRSKRKGTYVILKMDTNYGPTPIERKQVYGVTFEQGRNEIDLTSNTLFENIPTQSKDFTEEAMRDLKIALITLKYTQSNSVCYTKDGQAIGIGAGQQSRIHCTRLAGNKADIWWLRQHPKVMNLPWVEKIRRADRDNTIDIFISDDYEDVLAEGTWQMFFTEKPE
;
A
#
# COMPACT_ATOMS: atom_id res chain seq x y z
N ARG A 1 -9.77 -9.40 0.54
CA ARG A 1 -10.47 -10.66 0.94
C ARG A 1 -9.62 -11.51 1.88
N GLU A 2 -8.52 -12.12 1.43
CA GLU A 2 -7.73 -13.05 2.28
C GLU A 2 -7.15 -12.37 3.54
N LEU A 3 -6.67 -11.12 3.44
CA LEU A 3 -6.23 -10.36 4.62
C LEU A 3 -7.34 -10.20 5.66
N HIS A 4 -8.55 -9.82 5.23
CA HIS A 4 -9.70 -9.68 6.11
C HIS A 4 -10.07 -11.02 6.75
N ALA A 5 -10.12 -12.11 5.98
CA ALA A 5 -10.37 -13.46 6.50
C ALA A 5 -9.29 -13.92 7.51
N ALA A 6 -8.03 -13.58 7.27
CA ALA A 6 -6.89 -14.02 8.10
C ALA A 6 -6.74 -13.24 9.41
N THR A 7 -7.31 -12.04 9.49
CA THR A 7 -7.11 -11.10 10.61
C THR A 7 -8.41 -10.68 11.30
N GLY A 8 -9.56 -10.80 10.63
CA GLY A 8 -10.83 -10.25 11.08
C GLY A 8 -10.92 -8.72 11.00
N ILE A 9 -9.95 -8.06 10.38
CA ILE A 9 -9.84 -6.60 10.33
C ILE A 9 -10.06 -6.11 8.89
N PRO A 10 -10.78 -5.00 8.67
CA PRO A 10 -10.88 -4.38 7.35
C PRO A 10 -9.52 -4.13 6.72
N ALA A 11 -9.39 -4.48 5.45
CA ALA A 11 -8.13 -4.55 4.73
C ALA A 11 -8.23 -3.83 3.38
N ALA A 12 -7.11 -3.25 2.95
CA ALA A 12 -7.00 -2.59 1.66
C ALA A 12 -5.67 -2.92 0.99
N ALA A 13 -5.65 -2.80 -0.33
CA ALA A 13 -4.44 -2.89 -1.14
C ALA A 13 -4.44 -1.82 -2.24
N SER A 14 -3.25 -1.30 -2.51
CA SER A 14 -2.95 -0.42 -3.64
C SER A 14 -2.14 -1.22 -4.65
N PHE A 15 -2.66 -1.42 -5.87
CA PHE A 15 -2.00 -2.19 -6.92
C PHE A 15 -1.46 -1.30 -8.04
N LYS A 16 -0.29 -1.67 -8.55
CA LYS A 16 0.29 -1.10 -9.77
C LYS A 16 1.00 -2.19 -10.56
N HIS A 17 0.79 -2.25 -11.88
CA HIS A 17 1.38 -3.28 -12.75
C HIS A 17 1.24 -4.72 -12.23
N VAL A 18 0.05 -5.07 -11.71
CA VAL A 18 -0.29 -6.43 -11.23
C VAL A 18 0.59 -6.89 -10.05
N SER A 19 1.13 -5.95 -9.27
CA SER A 19 1.73 -6.18 -7.95
C SER A 19 1.19 -5.14 -6.96
N PRO A 20 1.10 -5.48 -5.66
CA PRO A 20 0.75 -4.51 -4.65
C PRO A 20 1.91 -3.52 -4.46
N ALA A 21 1.63 -2.22 -4.61
CA ALA A 21 2.48 -1.14 -4.12
C ALA A 21 2.45 -1.10 -2.58
N GLY A 22 1.31 -1.47 -1.99
CA GLY A 22 1.19 -1.74 -0.56
C GLY A 22 -0.13 -2.43 -0.22
N ALA A 23 -0.17 -3.06 0.95
CA ALA A 23 -1.33 -3.75 1.48
C ALA A 23 -1.32 -3.65 3.01
N ALA A 24 -2.50 -3.52 3.62
CA ALA A 24 -2.62 -3.28 5.05
C ALA A 24 -3.99 -3.70 5.61
N VAL A 25 -4.05 -3.80 6.93
CA VAL A 25 -5.28 -3.87 7.72
C VAL A 25 -5.47 -2.59 8.53
N GLY A 26 -6.70 -2.33 8.97
CA GLY A 26 -7.15 -1.10 9.62
C GLY A 26 -6.68 -0.87 11.06
N ILE A 27 -5.39 -1.04 11.35
CA ILE A 27 -4.81 -0.73 12.67
C ILE A 27 -4.75 0.80 12.86
N PRO A 28 -5.26 1.37 13.97
CA PRO A 28 -5.17 2.81 14.25
C PRO A 28 -3.76 3.37 14.06
N MET A 29 -3.66 4.58 13.53
CA MET A 29 -2.38 5.23 13.22
C MET A 29 -1.95 6.18 14.35
N SER A 30 -0.65 6.20 14.64
CA SER A 30 -0.02 7.26 15.42
C SER A 30 -0.07 8.58 14.64
N ASP A 31 0.13 9.71 15.34
CA ASP A 31 0.13 11.02 14.68
C ASP A 31 1.29 11.17 13.68
N THR A 32 2.44 10.54 13.96
CA THR A 32 3.55 10.39 13.00
C THR A 32 3.07 9.71 11.71
N LEU A 33 2.37 8.58 11.83
CA LEU A 33 1.87 7.86 10.65
C LEU A 33 0.82 8.67 9.89
N LYS A 34 -0.08 9.37 10.60
CA LYS A 34 -1.06 10.26 9.96
C LYS A 34 -0.36 11.35 9.16
N LYS A 35 0.70 11.95 9.72
CA LYS A 35 1.49 13.02 9.07
C LYS A 35 2.23 12.51 7.83
N ILE A 36 2.94 11.38 7.88
CA ILE A 36 3.68 10.89 6.72
C ILE A 36 2.77 10.39 5.59
N TYR A 37 1.54 9.98 5.89
CA TYR A 37 0.55 9.58 4.90
C TYR A 37 -0.34 10.74 4.44
N PHE A 38 -0.11 11.93 4.98
CA PHE A 38 -0.83 13.17 4.70
C PHE A 38 -2.33 13.04 4.95
N VAL A 39 -2.71 12.35 6.04
CA VAL A 39 -4.11 12.14 6.46
C VAL A 39 -4.43 12.84 7.78
N ASP A 40 -3.49 13.63 8.31
CA ASP A 40 -3.63 14.48 9.49
C ASP A 40 -4.51 15.72 9.24
N ASP A 41 -4.73 16.09 7.98
CA ASP A 41 -5.53 17.24 7.55
C ASP A 41 -6.99 16.89 7.21
N ILE A 42 -7.42 15.65 7.43
CA ILE A 42 -8.77 15.20 7.10
C ILE A 42 -9.69 15.44 8.30
N GLU A 43 -10.75 16.22 8.08
CA GLU A 43 -11.77 16.48 9.10
C GLU A 43 -12.60 15.23 9.47
N GLU A 44 -12.89 14.39 8.48
CA GLU A 44 -13.63 13.13 8.68
C GLU A 44 -12.74 12.10 9.42
N PRO A 45 -13.21 11.55 10.56
CA PRO A 45 -12.47 10.51 11.27
C PRO A 45 -12.20 9.29 10.39
N LEU A 46 -10.96 8.77 10.47
CA LEU A 46 -10.60 7.58 9.72
C LEU A 46 -11.27 6.34 10.30
N SER A 47 -12.15 5.72 9.52
CA SER A 47 -12.66 4.39 9.79
C SER A 47 -11.57 3.32 9.65
N PRO A 48 -11.81 2.06 10.08
CA PRO A 48 -10.86 0.98 9.87
C PRO A 48 -10.50 0.74 8.39
N ILE A 49 -11.48 0.83 7.47
CA ILE A 49 -11.22 0.63 6.04
C ILE A 49 -10.47 1.82 5.42
N ALA A 50 -10.79 3.04 5.84
CA ALA A 50 -10.05 4.25 5.44
C ALA A 50 -8.60 4.19 5.95
N THR A 51 -8.41 3.74 7.19
CA THR A 51 -7.10 3.52 7.80
C THR A 51 -6.29 2.47 7.04
N ALA A 52 -6.91 1.34 6.68
CA ALA A 52 -6.26 0.31 5.87
C ALA A 52 -5.81 0.88 4.52
N TYR A 53 -6.64 1.67 3.84
CA TYR A 53 -6.27 2.27 2.55
C TYR A 53 -5.15 3.31 2.68
N ALA A 54 -5.22 4.19 3.70
CA ALA A 54 -4.16 5.17 3.96
C ALA A 54 -2.79 4.48 4.16
N ARG A 55 -2.76 3.38 4.92
CA ARG A 55 -1.57 2.55 5.12
C ARG A 55 -1.10 1.87 3.83
N ALA A 56 -2.02 1.25 3.08
CA ALA A 56 -1.70 0.54 1.84
C ALA A 56 -1.09 1.48 0.78
N ARG A 57 -1.68 2.65 0.56
CA ARG A 57 -1.11 3.68 -0.34
C ARG A 57 0.18 4.29 0.23
N GLY A 58 0.24 4.42 1.55
CA GLY A 58 1.33 5.07 2.26
C GLY A 58 2.65 4.31 2.25
N ALA A 59 2.63 2.99 1.99
CA ALA A 59 3.81 2.14 1.88
C ALA A 59 4.82 2.68 0.86
N ASP A 60 4.34 3.01 -0.35
CA ASP A 60 5.14 3.58 -1.42
C ASP A 60 4.23 4.49 -2.26
N ARG A 61 4.31 5.80 -1.98
CA ARG A 61 3.37 6.80 -2.56
C ARG A 61 3.65 7.06 -4.03
N MET A 62 4.91 7.01 -4.45
CA MET A 62 5.30 7.09 -5.86
C MET A 62 4.74 5.91 -6.67
N SER A 63 4.93 4.68 -6.19
CA SER A 63 4.41 3.49 -6.86
C SER A 63 2.87 3.45 -6.89
N SER A 64 2.22 4.07 -5.90
CA SER A 64 0.76 4.18 -5.83
C SER A 64 0.17 5.29 -6.72
N TYR A 65 0.98 6.03 -7.48
CA TYR A 65 0.49 7.03 -8.41
C TYR A 65 -0.29 6.38 -9.56
N GLY A 66 -1.61 6.61 -9.59
CA GLY A 66 -2.51 5.91 -10.50
C GLY A 66 -2.64 4.43 -10.14
N ASP A 67 -2.81 4.12 -8.86
CA ASP A 67 -3.07 2.76 -8.40
C ASP A 67 -4.46 2.26 -8.77
N PHE A 68 -4.65 0.94 -8.68
CA PHE A 68 -5.96 0.32 -8.61
C PHE A 68 -6.19 -0.19 -7.19
N ILE A 69 -7.25 0.30 -6.55
CA ILE A 69 -7.51 0.10 -5.13
C ILE A 69 -8.40 -1.12 -4.94
N SER A 70 -8.09 -1.99 -3.97
CA SER A 70 -9.01 -3.04 -3.51
C SER A 70 -9.33 -2.84 -2.04
N LEU A 71 -10.61 -2.92 -1.70
CA LEU A 71 -11.14 -2.85 -0.34
C LEU A 71 -11.82 -4.18 0.02
N SER A 72 -11.64 -4.68 1.24
CA SER A 72 -12.35 -5.88 1.71
C SER A 72 -13.76 -5.63 2.23
N ASP A 73 -14.08 -4.37 2.51
CA ASP A 73 -15.30 -3.92 3.17
C ASP A 73 -15.94 -2.78 2.36
N THR A 74 -17.17 -2.42 2.71
CA THR A 74 -17.89 -1.30 2.08
C THR A 74 -17.05 -0.03 2.10
N CYS A 75 -16.90 0.61 0.94
CA CYS A 75 -16.24 1.90 0.84
C CYS A 75 -17.12 2.98 1.47
N ASP A 76 -16.61 3.62 2.52
CA ASP A 76 -17.28 4.71 3.22
C ASP A 76 -16.80 6.09 2.75
N LYS A 77 -17.48 7.13 3.26
CA LYS A 77 -17.17 8.54 2.96
C LYS A 77 -15.71 8.90 3.27
N ALA A 78 -15.17 8.46 4.41
CA ALA A 78 -13.79 8.75 4.81
C ALA A 78 -12.79 8.18 3.78
N THR A 79 -13.00 6.93 3.36
CA THR A 79 -12.20 6.28 2.32
C THR A 79 -12.34 6.98 0.98
N ALA A 80 -13.56 7.35 0.58
CA ALA A 80 -13.81 8.06 -0.67
C ALA A 80 -13.12 9.44 -0.72
N LEU A 81 -13.10 10.18 0.40
CA LEU A 81 -12.39 11.46 0.53
C LEU A 81 -10.88 11.29 0.37
N LEU A 82 -10.29 10.25 0.96
CA LEU A 82 -8.89 9.89 0.75
C LEU A 82 -8.59 9.65 -0.74
N ILE A 83 -9.43 8.85 -1.41
CA ILE A 83 -9.26 8.52 -2.82
C ILE A 83 -9.43 9.75 -3.71
N LYS A 84 -10.39 10.63 -3.41
CA LYS A 84 -10.75 11.80 -4.23
C LYS A 84 -9.54 12.69 -4.53
N ARG A 85 -8.75 13.00 -3.50
CA ARG A 85 -7.62 13.93 -3.56
C ARG A 85 -6.31 13.34 -4.08
N GLU A 86 -6.25 12.03 -4.27
CA GLU A 86 -5.06 11.30 -4.72
C GLU A 86 -5.13 10.99 -6.22
N VAL A 87 -4.03 10.64 -6.89
CA VAL A 87 -4.11 10.09 -8.26
C VAL A 87 -4.29 8.58 -8.18
N SER A 88 -5.42 8.08 -8.71
CA SER A 88 -5.82 6.67 -8.73
C SER A 88 -6.58 6.36 -10.01
N ASP A 89 -6.43 5.14 -10.55
CA ASP A 89 -7.04 4.63 -11.78
C ASP A 89 -8.42 4.00 -11.55
N GLY A 90 -8.65 3.37 -10.40
CA GLY A 90 -9.93 2.76 -10.08
C GLY A 90 -9.98 2.13 -8.69
N VAL A 91 -11.18 1.74 -8.26
CA VAL A 91 -11.41 1.04 -6.99
C VAL A 91 -12.37 -0.12 -7.18
N ILE A 92 -12.09 -1.23 -6.50
CA ILE A 92 -12.98 -2.39 -6.36
C ILE A 92 -13.29 -2.65 -4.88
N ALA A 93 -14.58 -2.80 -4.55
CA ALA A 93 -15.05 -3.08 -3.20
C ALA A 93 -16.31 -3.98 -3.22
N PRO A 94 -16.67 -4.63 -2.11
CA PRO A 94 -17.94 -5.35 -1.99
C PRO A 94 -19.16 -4.45 -2.16
N ASP A 95 -19.08 -3.23 -1.64
CA ASP A 95 -20.14 -2.22 -1.74
C ASP A 95 -19.61 -0.81 -1.52
N TYR A 96 -20.48 0.19 -1.69
CA TYR A 96 -20.20 1.61 -1.48
C TYR A 96 -21.38 2.26 -0.74
N THR A 97 -21.13 3.15 0.21
CA THR A 97 -22.20 4.03 0.70
C THR A 97 -22.58 5.04 -0.38
N GLU A 98 -23.77 5.63 -0.27
CA GLU A 98 -24.24 6.60 -1.28
C GLU A 98 -23.31 7.82 -1.36
N GLU A 99 -22.87 8.33 -0.20
CA GLU A 99 -21.95 9.47 -0.13
C GLU A 99 -20.58 9.12 -0.73
N ALA A 100 -20.08 7.91 -0.46
CA ALA A 100 -18.83 7.43 -1.04
C ALA A 100 -18.93 7.35 -2.56
N LEU A 101 -20.03 6.81 -3.08
CA LEU A 101 -20.27 6.67 -4.50
C LEU A 101 -20.40 8.02 -5.20
N GLU A 102 -21.11 8.98 -4.61
CA GLU A 102 -21.21 10.36 -5.11
C GLU A 102 -19.83 11.02 -5.22
N ILE A 103 -19.02 10.92 -4.16
CA ILE A 103 -17.65 11.45 -4.13
C ILE A 103 -16.80 10.83 -5.24
N LEU A 104 -16.80 9.51 -5.35
CA LEU A 104 -15.96 8.79 -6.31
C LEU A 104 -16.39 9.03 -7.76
N ARG A 105 -17.70 9.18 -8.04
CA ARG A 105 -18.23 9.53 -9.37
C ARG A 105 -17.72 10.89 -9.86
N SER A 106 -17.46 11.84 -8.96
CA SER A 106 -16.92 13.16 -9.35
C SER A 106 -15.46 13.11 -9.83
N LYS A 107 -14.73 12.03 -9.52
CA LYS A 107 -13.31 11.88 -9.82
C LYS A 107 -13.07 11.68 -11.31
N ARG A 108 -11.93 12.17 -11.81
CA ARG A 108 -11.55 12.11 -13.24
C ARG A 108 -12.67 12.61 -14.18
N LYS A 109 -13.37 13.69 -13.78
CA LYS A 109 -14.47 14.27 -14.57
C LYS A 109 -15.57 13.24 -14.93
N GLY A 110 -15.89 12.32 -14.02
CA GLY A 110 -16.92 11.31 -14.25
C GLY A 110 -16.42 9.98 -14.79
N THR A 111 -15.14 9.85 -15.15
CA THR A 111 -14.61 8.64 -15.82
C THR A 111 -13.80 7.73 -14.89
N TYR A 112 -13.88 7.93 -13.57
CA TYR A 112 -13.18 7.08 -12.61
C TYR A 112 -13.82 5.69 -12.53
N VAL A 113 -13.00 4.64 -12.55
CA VAL A 113 -13.49 3.25 -12.56
C VAL A 113 -13.89 2.82 -11.15
N ILE A 114 -15.14 2.42 -10.99
CA ILE A 114 -15.71 1.95 -9.73
C ILE A 114 -16.32 0.57 -9.98
N LEU A 115 -15.81 -0.46 -9.31
CA LEU A 115 -16.24 -1.84 -9.49
C LEU A 115 -16.83 -2.40 -8.19
N LYS A 116 -18.03 -2.97 -8.28
CA LYS A 116 -18.63 -3.74 -7.19
C LYS A 116 -18.32 -5.22 -7.39
N MET A 117 -17.80 -5.88 -6.36
CA MET A 117 -17.46 -7.32 -6.38
C MET A 117 -18.45 -8.12 -5.55
N ASP A 118 -19.02 -9.19 -6.11
CA ASP A 118 -19.78 -10.17 -5.33
C ASP A 118 -18.81 -10.98 -4.45
N THR A 119 -18.99 -10.91 -3.13
CA THR A 119 -18.14 -11.61 -2.16
C THR A 119 -18.42 -13.12 -2.09
N ASN A 120 -19.56 -13.58 -2.61
CA ASN A 120 -19.89 -15.00 -2.69
C ASN A 120 -19.28 -15.69 -3.91
N TYR A 121 -18.69 -14.93 -4.84
CA TYR A 121 -18.06 -15.49 -6.03
C TYR A 121 -16.80 -16.32 -5.68
N GLY A 122 -16.81 -17.58 -6.12
CA GLY A 122 -15.65 -18.46 -6.15
C GLY A 122 -15.19 -18.70 -7.60
N PRO A 123 -13.90 -18.53 -7.93
CA PRO A 123 -13.39 -18.84 -9.26
C PRO A 123 -13.38 -20.36 -9.51
N THR A 124 -13.35 -20.76 -10.79
CA THR A 124 -13.11 -22.17 -11.13
C THR A 124 -11.71 -22.61 -10.67
N PRO A 125 -11.52 -23.85 -10.17
CA PRO A 125 -10.23 -24.30 -9.65
C PRO A 125 -9.11 -24.37 -10.70
N ILE A 126 -9.47 -24.54 -11.96
CA ILE A 126 -8.53 -24.60 -13.09
C ILE A 126 -8.43 -23.23 -13.77
N GLU A 127 -7.20 -22.81 -14.04
CA GLU A 127 -6.89 -21.61 -14.81
C GLU A 127 -6.07 -21.91 -16.06
N ARG A 128 -6.27 -21.07 -17.08
CA ARG A 128 -5.60 -21.21 -18.39
C ARG A 128 -4.94 -19.89 -18.77
N LYS A 129 -3.74 -19.97 -19.33
CA LYS A 129 -3.02 -18.83 -19.90
C LYS A 129 -2.44 -19.21 -21.25
N GLN A 130 -2.66 -18.38 -22.26
CA GLN A 130 -2.01 -18.55 -23.55
C GLN A 130 -0.64 -17.86 -23.55
N VAL A 131 0.39 -18.56 -24.02
CA VAL A 131 1.72 -18.00 -24.29
C VAL A 131 2.19 -18.53 -25.64
N TYR A 132 2.40 -17.63 -26.60
CA TYR A 132 2.90 -17.96 -27.94
C TYR A 132 2.08 -19.06 -28.65
N GLY A 133 0.74 -18.94 -28.62
CA GLY A 133 -0.17 -19.92 -29.24
C GLY A 133 -0.35 -21.23 -28.47
N VAL A 134 0.41 -21.47 -27.39
CA VAL A 134 0.27 -22.64 -26.52
C VAL A 134 -0.58 -22.27 -25.31
N THR A 135 -1.54 -23.13 -24.97
CA THR A 135 -2.36 -22.99 -23.76
C THR A 135 -1.72 -23.77 -22.60
N PHE A 136 -1.32 -23.06 -21.57
CA PHE A 136 -0.90 -23.63 -20.28
C PHE A 136 -2.12 -23.74 -19.36
N GLU A 137 -2.24 -24.85 -18.67
CA GLU A 137 -3.32 -25.13 -17.71
C GLU A 137 -2.73 -25.59 -16.38
N GLN A 138 -3.28 -25.08 -15.27
CA GLN A 138 -2.90 -25.47 -13.92
C GLN A 138 -4.06 -25.32 -12.94
N GLY A 139 -3.93 -25.93 -11.77
CA GLY A 139 -4.75 -25.54 -10.61
C GLY A 139 -4.36 -24.15 -10.12
N ARG A 140 -5.35 -23.36 -9.68
CA ARG A 140 -5.08 -22.06 -9.05
C ARG A 140 -4.35 -22.24 -7.74
N ASN A 141 -3.63 -21.19 -7.33
CA ASN A 141 -3.04 -21.13 -6.00
C ASN A 141 -4.13 -20.87 -4.93
N GLU A 142 -4.69 -21.95 -4.40
CA GLU A 142 -5.72 -21.94 -3.36
C GLU A 142 -5.16 -22.15 -1.94
N ILE A 143 -3.85 -21.96 -1.73
CA ILE A 143 -3.25 -22.12 -0.40
C ILE A 143 -3.94 -21.19 0.61
N ASP A 144 -4.40 -21.78 1.71
CA ASP A 144 -5.01 -21.05 2.81
C ASP A 144 -3.94 -20.44 3.71
N LEU A 145 -3.87 -19.10 3.70
CA LEU A 145 -2.94 -18.32 4.51
C LEU A 145 -3.59 -17.73 5.78
N THR A 146 -4.80 -18.18 6.13
CA THR A 146 -5.55 -17.65 7.29
C THR A 146 -5.21 -18.37 8.59
N SER A 147 -4.84 -19.65 8.51
CA SER A 147 -4.55 -20.50 9.66
C SER A 147 -3.27 -20.10 10.40
N ASN A 148 -3.27 -20.26 11.73
CA ASN A 148 -2.06 -20.12 12.54
C ASN A 148 -1.10 -21.32 12.38
N THR A 149 -1.57 -22.45 11.86
CA THR A 149 -0.76 -23.66 11.64
C THR A 149 0.42 -23.41 10.69
N LEU A 150 0.35 -22.36 9.86
CA LEU A 150 1.43 -21.90 8.97
C LEU A 150 2.75 -21.62 9.72
N PHE A 151 2.67 -21.29 11.01
CA PHE A 151 3.80 -20.85 11.82
C PHE A 151 4.17 -21.86 12.91
N GLU A 152 3.66 -23.10 12.88
CA GLU A 152 3.98 -24.13 13.88
C GLU A 152 5.40 -24.69 13.74
N ASN A 153 5.91 -24.80 12.50
CA ASN A 153 7.26 -25.31 12.25
C ASN A 153 8.31 -24.20 12.41
N ILE A 154 8.68 -23.91 13.65
CA ILE A 154 9.65 -22.87 13.98
C ILE A 154 11.03 -23.51 14.17
N PRO A 155 12.04 -23.25 13.32
CA PRO A 155 13.35 -23.89 13.44
C PRO A 155 14.29 -23.21 14.46
N THR A 156 13.95 -22.02 14.97
CA THR A 156 14.78 -21.24 15.91
C THR A 156 14.62 -21.69 17.36
N GLN A 157 15.54 -21.26 18.25
CA GLN A 157 15.44 -21.55 19.69
C GLN A 157 14.23 -20.88 20.34
N SER A 158 13.96 -19.61 19.99
CA SER A 158 12.73 -18.91 20.39
C SER A 158 11.57 -19.37 19.53
N LYS A 159 10.49 -19.82 20.18
CA LYS A 159 9.28 -20.37 19.54
C LYS A 159 8.07 -19.45 19.66
N ASP A 160 8.17 -18.38 20.46
CA ASP A 160 7.03 -17.52 20.75
C ASP A 160 6.98 -16.37 19.75
N PHE A 161 5.81 -16.18 19.14
CA PHE A 161 5.48 -14.98 18.37
C PHE A 161 4.45 -14.16 19.12
N THR A 162 4.60 -12.83 19.11
CA THR A 162 3.53 -11.94 19.57
C THR A 162 2.39 -11.93 18.55
N GLU A 163 1.21 -11.48 18.97
CA GLU A 163 0.05 -11.38 18.08
C GLU A 163 0.31 -10.41 16.91
N GLU A 164 1.06 -9.32 17.15
CA GLU A 164 1.46 -8.38 16.12
C GLU A 164 2.40 -9.01 15.09
N ALA A 165 3.38 -9.79 15.55
CA ALA A 165 4.29 -10.50 14.66
C ALA A 165 3.53 -11.51 13.79
N MET A 166 2.60 -12.27 14.37
CA MET A 166 1.74 -13.20 13.63
C MET A 166 0.88 -12.51 12.59
N ARG A 167 0.25 -11.38 12.96
CA ARG A 167 -0.54 -10.55 12.03
C ARG A 167 0.33 -10.06 10.87
N ASP A 168 1.49 -9.50 11.17
CA ASP A 168 2.38 -8.91 10.16
C ASP A 168 2.95 -10.00 9.23
N LEU A 169 3.29 -11.18 9.74
CA LEU A 169 3.68 -12.33 8.92
C LEU A 169 2.56 -12.80 7.97
N LYS A 170 1.30 -12.87 8.43
CA LYS A 170 0.15 -13.18 7.56
C LYS A 170 -0.01 -12.12 6.46
N ILE A 171 0.15 -10.84 6.80
CA ILE A 171 0.11 -9.75 5.84
C ILE A 171 1.22 -9.91 4.79
N ALA A 172 2.43 -10.24 5.22
CA ALA A 172 3.55 -10.46 4.32
C ALA A 172 3.28 -11.62 3.35
N LEU A 173 2.88 -12.79 3.86
CA LEU A 173 2.60 -13.98 3.05
C LEU A 173 1.48 -13.74 2.03
N ILE A 174 0.38 -13.13 2.45
CA ILE A 174 -0.75 -12.85 1.55
C ILE A 174 -0.35 -11.80 0.50
N THR A 175 0.40 -10.77 0.87
CA THR A 175 0.94 -9.78 -0.07
C THR A 175 1.83 -10.48 -1.12
N LEU A 176 2.71 -11.38 -0.68
CA LEU A 176 3.64 -12.10 -1.55
C LEU A 176 2.94 -13.10 -2.48
N LYS A 177 1.85 -13.75 -2.02
CA LYS A 177 1.01 -14.63 -2.86
C LYS A 177 0.49 -13.92 -4.12
N TYR A 178 0.28 -12.60 -4.04
CA TYR A 178 -0.25 -11.78 -5.14
C TYR A 178 0.78 -10.81 -5.75
N THR A 179 2.07 -10.98 -5.45
CA THR A 179 3.16 -10.18 -6.02
C THR A 179 3.85 -10.96 -7.14
N GLN A 180 4.20 -10.30 -8.25
CA GLN A 180 4.96 -10.96 -9.32
C GLN A 180 6.31 -11.50 -8.79
N SER A 181 6.62 -12.77 -9.08
CA SER A 181 7.80 -13.46 -8.55
C SER A 181 9.11 -13.06 -9.25
N ASN A 182 10.27 -13.16 -8.58
CA ASN A 182 10.41 -13.42 -7.15
C ASN A 182 10.12 -12.16 -6.33
N SER A 183 9.64 -12.35 -5.10
CA SER A 183 9.17 -11.29 -4.23
C SER A 183 9.62 -11.44 -2.77
N VAL A 184 9.79 -10.31 -2.08
CA VAL A 184 10.11 -10.18 -0.64
C VAL A 184 9.28 -9.03 -0.08
N CYS A 185 8.74 -9.19 1.14
CA CYS A 185 7.88 -8.20 1.77
C CYS A 185 8.34 -7.99 3.23
N TYR A 186 8.54 -6.72 3.59
CA TYR A 186 8.74 -6.27 4.96
C TYR A 186 7.42 -5.66 5.44
N THR A 187 7.02 -6.04 6.66
CA THR A 187 5.76 -5.62 7.28
C THR A 187 6.02 -5.07 8.67
N LYS A 188 5.21 -4.08 9.07
CA LYS A 188 5.20 -3.52 10.41
C LYS A 188 3.85 -2.89 10.70
N ASP A 189 3.37 -3.01 11.93
CA ASP A 189 2.17 -2.34 12.44
C ASP A 189 0.91 -2.56 11.56
N GLY A 190 0.75 -3.79 11.04
CA GLY A 190 -0.43 -4.15 10.25
C GLY A 190 -0.39 -3.72 8.79
N GLN A 191 0.80 -3.45 8.23
CA GLN A 191 0.95 -3.10 6.82
C GLN A 191 2.27 -3.57 6.22
N ALA A 192 2.30 -3.67 4.90
CA ALA A 192 3.56 -3.68 4.15
C ALA A 192 4.24 -2.30 4.25
N ILE A 193 5.56 -2.32 4.41
CA ILE A 193 6.43 -1.14 4.44
C ILE A 193 7.53 -1.20 3.37
N GLY A 194 7.77 -2.37 2.79
CA GLY A 194 8.69 -2.53 1.66
C GLY A 194 8.41 -3.81 0.90
N ILE A 195 8.15 -3.70 -0.41
CA ILE A 195 7.81 -4.84 -1.28
C ILE A 195 8.76 -4.85 -2.48
N GLY A 196 9.48 -5.96 -2.65
CA GLY A 196 10.20 -6.28 -3.87
C GLY A 196 9.39 -7.23 -4.75
N ALA A 197 9.36 -6.95 -6.05
CA ALA A 197 8.59 -7.70 -7.05
C ALA A 197 9.40 -7.91 -8.33
N GLY A 198 9.16 -9.03 -9.01
CA GLY A 198 9.71 -9.33 -10.34
C GLY A 198 11.24 -9.53 -10.39
N GLN A 199 11.88 -9.73 -9.24
CA GLN A 199 13.33 -9.85 -9.17
C GLN A 199 13.79 -11.27 -9.47
N GLN A 200 15.00 -11.41 -10.02
CA GLN A 200 15.58 -12.73 -10.36
C GLN A 200 16.45 -13.28 -9.23
N SER A 201 17.22 -12.41 -8.56
CA SER A 201 18.11 -12.77 -7.45
C SER A 201 17.42 -12.56 -6.11
N ARG A 202 17.42 -13.59 -5.25
CA ARG A 202 16.79 -13.54 -3.92
C ARG A 202 17.37 -12.43 -3.06
N ILE A 203 18.70 -12.34 -2.96
CA ILE A 203 19.36 -11.31 -2.14
C ILE A 203 19.16 -9.90 -2.69
N HIS A 204 19.09 -9.74 -4.03
CA HIS A 204 18.75 -8.43 -4.61
C HIS A 204 17.30 -8.04 -4.31
N CYS A 205 16.37 -9.00 -4.34
CA CYS A 205 14.99 -8.75 -3.94
C CYS A 205 14.88 -8.35 -2.47
N THR A 206 15.66 -9.00 -1.58
CA THR A 206 15.73 -8.64 -0.16
C THR A 206 16.25 -7.22 0.03
N ARG A 207 17.37 -6.86 -0.63
CA ARG A 207 17.93 -5.50 -0.55
C ARG A 207 16.97 -4.45 -1.08
N LEU A 208 16.33 -4.70 -2.24
CA LEU A 208 15.36 -3.78 -2.83
C LEU A 208 14.15 -3.55 -1.89
N ALA A 209 13.55 -4.63 -1.37
CA ALA A 209 12.44 -4.52 -0.43
C ALA A 209 12.87 -3.84 0.89
N GLY A 210 14.10 -4.11 1.36
CA GLY A 210 14.70 -3.48 2.53
C GLY A 210 14.88 -1.97 2.34
N ASN A 211 15.46 -1.54 1.22
CA ASN A 211 15.62 -0.11 0.91
C ASN A 211 14.28 0.63 0.87
N LYS A 212 13.21 0.00 0.36
CA LYS A 212 11.86 0.59 0.43
C LYS A 212 11.37 0.74 1.87
N ALA A 213 11.64 -0.25 2.74
CA ALA A 213 11.33 -0.16 4.16
C ALA A 213 12.14 0.94 4.86
N ASP A 214 13.41 1.13 4.48
CA ASP A 214 14.26 2.20 5.00
C ASP A 214 13.73 3.58 4.60
N ILE A 215 13.34 3.77 3.33
CA ILE A 215 12.68 4.98 2.83
C ILE A 215 11.39 5.26 3.60
N TRP A 216 10.53 4.25 3.76
CA TRP A 216 9.30 4.37 4.55
C TRP A 216 9.57 4.80 6.00
N TRP A 217 10.64 4.28 6.60
CA TRP A 217 11.05 4.65 7.95
C TRP A 217 11.63 6.06 8.02
N LEU A 218 12.50 6.45 7.08
CA LEU A 218 13.13 7.77 7.03
C LEU A 218 12.12 8.90 6.82
N ARG A 219 10.99 8.65 6.14
CA ARG A 219 9.88 9.60 6.03
C ARG A 219 9.33 10.06 7.38
N GLN A 220 9.53 9.28 8.44
CA GLN A 220 9.12 9.60 9.81
C GLN A 220 10.16 10.44 10.57
N HIS A 221 11.32 10.70 9.98
CA HIS A 221 12.35 11.50 10.63
C HIS A 221 11.85 12.94 10.85
N PRO A 222 12.09 13.56 12.03
CA PRO A 222 11.63 14.92 12.31
C PRO A 222 12.04 15.95 11.26
N LYS A 223 13.27 15.85 10.71
CA LYS A 223 13.72 16.73 9.61
C LYS A 223 12.86 16.61 8.36
N VAL A 224 12.44 15.39 8.00
CA VAL A 224 11.61 15.13 6.81
C VAL A 224 10.18 15.62 7.05
N MET A 225 9.61 15.31 8.22
CA MET A 225 8.26 15.74 8.58
C MET A 225 8.12 17.25 8.72
N ASN A 226 9.22 17.96 9.00
CA ASN A 226 9.25 19.40 9.19
C ASN A 226 9.91 20.14 8.02
N LEU A 227 10.03 19.50 6.85
CA LEU A 227 10.53 20.17 5.64
C LEU A 227 9.75 21.48 5.39
N PRO A 228 10.46 22.59 5.14
CA PRO A 228 9.86 23.93 5.08
C PRO A 228 9.25 24.20 3.70
N TRP A 229 8.12 23.57 3.39
CA TRP A 229 7.49 23.64 2.07
C TRP A 229 7.03 25.06 1.68
N VAL A 230 7.17 25.41 0.40
CA VAL A 230 6.48 26.57 -0.18
C VAL A 230 4.97 26.42 -0.11
N GLU A 231 4.25 27.53 -0.09
CA GLU A 231 2.79 27.52 -0.11
C GLU A 231 2.25 26.80 -1.37
N LYS A 232 1.18 26.02 -1.19
CA LYS A 232 0.42 25.35 -2.27
C LYS A 232 1.23 24.34 -3.11
N ILE A 233 2.31 23.78 -2.57
CA ILE A 233 2.99 22.63 -3.22
C ILE A 233 1.98 21.50 -3.48
N ARG A 234 2.03 20.91 -4.69
CA ARG A 234 1.13 19.79 -5.03
C ARG A 234 1.59 18.55 -4.27
N ARG A 235 0.64 17.69 -3.87
CA ARG A 235 0.93 16.45 -3.13
C ARG A 235 1.92 15.53 -3.85
N ALA A 236 1.79 15.39 -5.18
CA ALA A 236 2.71 14.58 -5.98
C ALA A 236 4.14 15.16 -6.00
N ASP A 237 4.26 16.48 -6.12
CA ASP A 237 5.57 17.16 -6.09
C ASP A 237 6.21 17.01 -4.70
N ARG A 238 5.40 17.13 -3.64
CA ARG A 238 5.82 16.90 -2.25
C ARG A 238 6.32 15.47 -2.03
N ASP A 239 5.58 14.47 -2.49
CA ASP A 239 5.97 13.05 -2.40
C ASP A 239 7.31 12.79 -3.09
N ASN A 240 7.44 13.20 -4.36
CA ASN A 240 8.67 13.03 -5.13
C ASN A 240 9.86 13.75 -4.49
N THR A 241 9.64 14.97 -4.00
CA THR A 241 10.69 15.76 -3.36
C THR A 241 11.16 15.11 -2.06
N ILE A 242 10.25 14.55 -1.24
CA ILE A 242 10.62 13.80 -0.04
C ILE A 242 11.46 12.58 -0.40
N ASP A 243 11.02 11.81 -1.39
CA ASP A 243 11.70 10.57 -1.79
C ASP A 243 13.11 10.85 -2.33
N ILE A 244 13.30 11.92 -3.11
CA ILE A 244 14.63 12.35 -3.55
C ILE A 244 15.46 12.88 -2.37
N PHE A 245 14.88 13.71 -1.49
CA PHE A 245 15.58 14.30 -0.34
C PHE A 245 16.16 13.24 0.62
N ILE A 246 15.52 12.09 0.77
CA ILE A 246 15.99 10.98 1.63
C ILE A 246 16.80 9.92 0.87
N SER A 247 17.04 10.11 -0.43
CA SER A 247 17.82 9.21 -1.26
C SER A 247 19.30 9.64 -1.36
N ASP A 248 20.11 8.82 -2.02
CA ASP A 248 21.50 9.19 -2.35
C ASP A 248 21.59 10.38 -3.33
N ASP A 249 20.48 10.71 -4.01
CA ASP A 249 20.37 11.81 -4.98
C ASP A 249 19.84 13.11 -4.35
N TYR A 250 19.93 13.27 -3.02
CA TYR A 250 19.40 14.43 -2.29
C TYR A 250 19.94 15.78 -2.80
N GLU A 251 21.15 15.81 -3.37
CA GLU A 251 21.73 17.01 -3.98
C GLU A 251 20.89 17.56 -5.14
N ASP A 252 20.13 16.73 -5.85
CA ASP A 252 19.27 17.17 -6.96
C ASP A 252 18.19 18.14 -6.48
N VAL A 253 17.64 17.88 -5.28
CA VAL A 253 16.63 18.73 -4.65
C VAL A 253 17.26 19.88 -3.85
N LEU A 254 18.48 19.70 -3.34
CA LEU A 254 19.19 20.73 -2.55
C LEU A 254 20.07 21.66 -3.38
N ALA A 255 20.21 21.41 -4.68
CA ALA A 255 20.98 22.24 -5.61
C ALA A 255 20.46 23.68 -5.63
N GLU A 256 21.39 24.62 -5.78
CA GLU A 256 21.07 26.04 -5.84
C GLU A 256 20.22 26.35 -7.08
N GLY A 257 19.07 27.00 -6.88
CA GLY A 257 18.07 27.25 -7.91
C GLY A 257 16.95 26.20 -7.96
N THR A 258 17.19 24.98 -7.45
CA THR A 258 16.18 23.92 -7.39
C THR A 258 15.42 23.94 -6.07
N TRP A 259 16.12 24.03 -4.93
CA TRP A 259 15.47 23.93 -3.63
C TRP A 259 14.42 25.02 -3.41
N GLN A 260 14.62 26.22 -3.97
CA GLN A 260 13.70 27.35 -3.89
C GLN A 260 12.35 27.10 -4.58
N MET A 261 12.28 26.10 -5.47
CA MET A 261 11.02 25.70 -6.10
C MET A 261 10.12 24.92 -5.14
N PHE A 262 10.69 24.31 -4.10
CA PHE A 262 9.99 23.40 -3.20
C PHE A 262 9.95 23.87 -1.75
N PHE A 263 10.93 24.65 -1.31
CA PHE A 263 11.08 25.06 0.09
C PHE A 263 11.23 26.57 0.28
N THR A 264 10.78 27.06 1.44
CA THR A 264 10.95 28.47 1.87
C THR A 264 12.37 28.77 2.36
N GLU A 265 13.08 27.74 2.84
CA GLU A 265 14.49 27.79 3.21
C GLU A 265 15.16 26.45 2.86
N LYS A 266 16.48 26.46 2.66
CA LYS A 266 17.22 25.25 2.25
C LYS A 266 17.24 24.24 3.41
N PRO A 267 16.70 23.02 3.24
CA PRO A 267 16.74 22.00 4.28
C PRO A 267 18.16 21.54 4.61
N GLU A 268 18.39 21.16 5.88
CA GLU A 268 19.63 20.58 6.40
C GLU A 268 19.71 19.06 6.34
#